data_AF-A0A3S1MS32-F1
#
_entry.id   AF-A0A3S1MS32-F1
#
_cell.length_a   1.000
_cell.length_b   1.000
_cell.length_c   1.000
_cell.angle_alpha   90.00
_cell.angle_beta   90.00
_cell.angle_gamma   90.00
#
_symmetry.space_group_name_H-M   'P 1'
#
loop_
_entity.id
_entity.type
_entity.pdbx_description
1 polymer ?
#
loop_
_entity_poly.entity_id
_entity_poly.type
_entity_poly.pdbx_seq_one_letter_code
_entity_poly.pdbx_strand_id
1 'polypeptide(L)' 'KKEPIGTRIFGPVPRELRAKNHMKIISLAPEVL' A
#
# COMPACT_ATOMS: atom_id res chain seq x y z
N LYS A 1 -0.27 9.84 -12.29
CA LYS A 1 -0.52 9.82 -10.82
C LYS A 1 -0.70 8.36 -10.41
N LYS A 2 0.12 7.83 -9.49
CA LYS A 2 -0.01 6.45 -8.96
C LYS A 2 -0.73 6.47 -7.61
N GLU A 3 -1.92 7.05 -7.59
CA GLU A 3 -2.73 7.17 -6.38
C GLU A 3 -3.81 6.06 -6.38
N PRO A 4 -4.08 5.43 -5.23
CA PRO A 4 -5.13 4.43 -5.15
C PRO A 4 -6.49 5.11 -5.35
N ILE A 5 -7.33 4.50 -6.19
CA ILE A 5 -8.74 4.92 -6.38
C ILE A 5 -9.59 4.36 -5.22
N GLY A 6 -9.24 3.16 -4.73
CA GLY A 6 -9.90 2.52 -3.59
C GLY A 6 -9.44 3.10 -2.24
N THR A 7 -10.33 3.02 -1.25
CA THR A 7 -10.10 3.52 0.11
C THR A 7 -9.68 2.43 1.11
N ARG A 8 -9.66 1.16 0.71
CA ARG A 8 -9.33 0.03 1.59
C ARG A 8 -8.56 -1.06 0.85
N ILE A 9 -7.57 -1.64 1.52
CA ILE A 9 -6.82 -2.82 1.07
C ILE A 9 -7.16 -4.00 1.96
N PHE A 10 -7.35 -5.17 1.34
CA PHE A 10 -7.60 -6.41 2.05
C PHE A 10 -6.35 -7.28 2.02
N GLY A 11 -5.94 -7.75 3.19
CA GLY A 11 -4.77 -8.62 3.35
C GLY A 11 -3.43 -7.88 3.42
N PRO A 12 -2.32 -8.63 3.59
CA PRO A 12 -0.99 -8.08 3.72
C PRO A 12 -0.46 -7.53 2.38
N VAL A 13 0.39 -6.50 2.46
CA VAL A 13 1.09 -5.94 1.29
C VAL A 13 2.62 -6.10 1.41
N PRO A 14 3.36 -6.18 0.30
CA PRO A 14 4.82 -6.37 0.34
C PRO A 14 5.60 -5.09 0.72
N ARG A 15 6.74 -5.22 1.42
CA ARG A 15 7.63 -4.11 1.85
C ARG A 15 8.28 -3.37 0.69
N GLU A 16 8.42 -3.99 -0.48
CA GLU A 16 9.02 -3.37 -1.68
C GLU A 16 8.23 -2.15 -2.16
N LEU A 17 6.96 -2.04 -1.77
CA LEU A 17 6.13 -0.86 -2.03
C LEU A 17 6.72 0.41 -1.41
N ARG A 18 7.49 0.30 -0.32
CA ARG A 18 8.16 1.45 0.31
C ARG A 18 9.26 1.99 -0.60
N ALA A 19 10.09 1.10 -1.15
CA ALA A 19 11.14 1.48 -2.10
C ALA A 19 10.57 2.07 -3.40
N LYS A 20 9.36 1.66 -3.79
CA LYS A 20 8.63 2.19 -4.95
C LYS A 20 7.81 3.45 -4.65
N ASN A 21 7.95 4.06 -3.47
CA ASN A 21 7.23 5.27 -3.03
C ASN A 21 5.70 5.15 -3.04
N HIS A 22 5.14 3.96 -2.83
CA HIS A 22 3.70 3.71 -2.76
C HIS A 22 3.13 3.92 -1.33
N MET A 23 3.48 5.04 -0.69
CA MET A 23 3.16 5.30 0.72
C MET A 23 1.67 5.25 1.05
N LYS A 24 0.80 5.74 0.14
CA LYS A 24 -0.66 5.68 0.34
C LYS A 24 -1.20 4.24 0.42
N ILE A 25 -0.60 3.31 -0.33
CA ILE A 25 -1.01 1.89 -0.31
C ILE A 25 -0.58 1.27 1.01
N ILE A 26 0.66 1.52 1.44
CA ILE A 26 1.19 1.03 2.72
C ILE A 26 0.35 1.53 3.89
N SER A 27 -0.07 2.80 3.86
CA SER A 27 -0.89 3.40 4.91
C SER A 27 -2.30 2.82 5.01
N LEU A 28 -2.83 2.23 3.93
CA LEU A 28 -4.18 1.66 3.89
C LEU A 28 -4.20 0.15 4.18
N ALA A 29 -3.05 -0.50 4.22
CA ALA A 29 -2.94 -1.94 4.41
C ALA A 29 -2.98 -2.32 5.89
N PRO A 30 -3.65 -3.43 6.25
CA PRO A 30 -3.69 -3.92 7.63
C PRO A 30 -2.34 -4.48 8.10
N GLU A 31 -1.57 -5.12 7.20
CA GLU A 31 -0.28 -5.75 7.50
C GLU A 31 0.70 -5.55 6.34
N VAL A 32 2.01 -5.55 6.65
CA VAL A 32 3.08 -5.36 5.66
C VAL A 32 4.15 -6.45 5.84
N LEU A 33 4.38 -7.24 4.77
CA LEU A 33 5.32 -8.36 4.72
C LEU A 33 6.65 -7.99 4.06
#